data_AF-A0A7V9KDB5-F1
#
_entry.id   AF-A0A7V9KDB5-F1
#
_cell.length_a   1.000
_cell.length_b   1.000
_cell.length_c   1.000
_cell.angle_alpha   90.00
_cell.angle_beta   90.00
_cell.angle_gamma   90.00
#
_symmetry.space_group_name_H-M   'P 1'
#
loop_
_entity.id
_entity.type
_entity.pdbx_description
1 polymer ?
#
loop_
_entity_poly.entity_id
_entity_poly.type
_entity_poly.pdbx_seq_one_letter_code
_entity_poly.pdbx_strand_id
1 'polypeptide(L)'
;MNLRKIPRAALGGTLQLVRVPLSGALRLLGRNGNAVDRVDAAVRDVAGTVMGDEELRQDAQMRRTAADERERAADLRAAAEQTTREADENLEQRSQDAEALRRDAAEEASKRKAAAEKRRATRQRQAAEAQQRRKEASDQAVARSEEAIEDRAQRQRLEQLDGEAKVLESKAEALTAADEAQRLRDAAGKMKAERKTDG
;
A
#
# COMPACT_ATOMS: atom_id res chain seq x y z
N MET A 1 -65.65 -77.07 -38.44
CA MET A 1 -66.41 -76.35 -37.40
C MET A 1 -66.09 -76.98 -36.06
N ASN A 2 -65.46 -76.25 -35.14
CA ASN A 2 -65.63 -76.41 -33.69
C ASN A 2 -65.00 -75.24 -32.93
N LEU A 3 -65.75 -74.73 -31.96
CA LEU A 3 -65.64 -73.44 -31.28
C LEU A 3 -64.76 -73.51 -30.03
N ARG A 4 -63.58 -72.86 -30.05
CA ARG A 4 -62.88 -72.36 -28.85
C ARG A 4 -62.10 -71.07 -29.19
N LYS A 5 -62.84 -69.99 -29.46
CA LYS A 5 -62.33 -68.61 -29.39
C LYS A 5 -63.25 -67.86 -28.43
N ILE A 6 -62.81 -67.73 -27.18
CA ILE A 6 -63.48 -66.83 -26.23
C ILE A 6 -63.11 -65.40 -26.67
N PRO A 7 -64.08 -64.52 -26.94
CA PRO A 7 -63.80 -63.16 -27.40
C PRO A 7 -63.20 -62.32 -26.27
N ARG A 8 -62.01 -61.76 -26.49
CA ARG A 8 -61.30 -60.83 -25.59
C ARG A 8 -62.00 -59.45 -25.40
N ALA A 9 -63.24 -59.29 -25.84
CA ALA A 9 -64.01 -58.06 -25.73
C ALA A 9 -64.85 -57.94 -24.44
N ALA A 10 -65.04 -59.03 -23.69
CA ALA A 10 -65.94 -59.06 -22.52
C ALA A 10 -65.23 -58.91 -21.15
N LEU A 11 -63.89 -58.90 -21.10
CA LEU A 11 -63.12 -58.71 -19.86
C LEU A 11 -62.54 -57.29 -19.68
N GLY A 12 -62.89 -56.35 -20.57
CA GLY A 12 -62.51 -54.94 -20.43
C GLY A 12 -63.38 -54.13 -19.45
N GLY A 13 -64.53 -54.67 -19.02
CA GLY A 13 -65.57 -53.91 -18.29
C GLY A 13 -65.58 -54.05 -16.76
N THR A 14 -64.96 -55.08 -16.18
CA THR A 14 -65.05 -55.33 -14.73
C THR A 14 -63.84 -54.86 -13.91
N LEU A 15 -62.78 -54.38 -14.56
CA LEU A 15 -61.60 -53.78 -13.90
C LEU A 15 -61.64 -52.25 -13.81
N GLN A 16 -62.79 -51.61 -14.06
CA GLN A 16 -62.97 -50.17 -13.89
C GLN A 16 -63.53 -49.75 -12.53
N LEU A 17 -64.01 -50.68 -11.68
CA LEU A 17 -64.72 -50.33 -10.44
C LEU A 17 -63.87 -50.32 -9.15
N VAL A 18 -62.59 -50.69 -9.20
CA VAL A 18 -61.66 -50.57 -8.04
C VAL A 18 -60.72 -49.36 -8.19
N ARG A 19 -61.01 -48.46 -9.15
CA ARG A 19 -60.11 -47.34 -9.47
C ARG A 19 -60.25 -46.12 -8.56
N VAL A 20 -61.10 -46.15 -7.54
CA VAL A 20 -61.26 -45.07 -6.55
C VAL A 20 -61.63 -45.72 -5.21
N PRO A 21 -60.71 -45.77 -4.21
CA PRO A 21 -60.40 -44.57 -3.43
C PRO A 21 -58.92 -44.41 -2.99
N LEU A 22 -57.93 -44.98 -3.70
CA LEU A 22 -56.52 -44.79 -3.33
C LEU A 22 -55.89 -43.50 -3.91
N SER A 23 -56.54 -42.86 -4.88
CA SER A 23 -56.09 -41.61 -5.48
C SER A 23 -56.27 -40.37 -4.58
N GLY A 24 -57.05 -40.50 -3.50
CA GLY A 24 -57.27 -39.43 -2.51
C GLY A 24 -56.20 -39.38 -1.42
N ALA A 25 -55.66 -40.54 -1.00
CA ALA A 25 -54.67 -40.62 0.07
C ALA A 25 -53.25 -40.23 -0.39
N LEU A 26 -52.93 -40.44 -1.68
CA LEU A 26 -51.61 -40.12 -2.24
C LEU A 26 -51.39 -38.64 -2.58
N ARG A 27 -52.43 -37.80 -2.57
CA ARG A 27 -52.26 -36.34 -2.71
C ARG A 27 -51.78 -35.66 -1.43
N LEU A 28 -51.85 -36.34 -0.29
CA LEU A 28 -51.33 -35.86 1.01
C LEU A 28 -49.91 -36.34 1.31
N LEU A 29 -49.40 -37.35 0.59
CA LEU A 29 -48.04 -37.87 0.71
C LEU A 29 -47.21 -37.41 -0.49
N GLY A 30 -46.53 -36.29 -0.27
CA GLY A 30 -45.75 -35.53 -1.25
C GLY A 30 -45.10 -36.31 -2.40
N ARG A 31 -45.40 -35.81 -3.61
CA ARG A 31 -44.44 -35.51 -4.69
C ARG A 31 -43.37 -36.56 -5.03
N ASN A 32 -43.65 -37.85 -4.90
CA ASN A 32 -42.78 -38.91 -5.43
C ASN A 32 -43.52 -39.70 -6.51
N GLY A 33 -43.55 -39.14 -7.74
CA GLY A 33 -44.16 -39.79 -8.91
C GLY A 33 -43.61 -41.20 -9.18
N ASN A 34 -42.38 -41.47 -8.76
CA ASN A 34 -41.71 -42.76 -8.92
C ASN A 34 -42.32 -43.89 -8.06
N ALA A 35 -42.90 -43.56 -6.90
CA ALA A 35 -43.55 -44.55 -6.04
C ALA A 35 -44.85 -45.08 -6.68
N VAL A 36 -45.58 -44.20 -7.36
CA VAL A 36 -46.80 -44.56 -8.10
C VAL A 36 -46.46 -45.46 -9.30
N ASP A 37 -45.38 -45.14 -10.01
CA ASP A 37 -44.93 -45.92 -11.17
C ASP A 37 -44.46 -47.34 -10.79
N ARG A 38 -43.77 -47.52 -9.65
CA ARG A 38 -43.38 -48.86 -9.17
C ARG A 38 -44.57 -49.70 -8.74
N VAL A 39 -45.56 -49.10 -8.08
CA VAL A 39 -46.79 -49.78 -7.66
C VAL A 39 -47.63 -50.18 -8.87
N ASP A 40 -47.80 -49.30 -9.86
CA ASP A 40 -48.53 -49.60 -11.10
C ASP A 40 -47.83 -50.70 -11.93
N ALA A 41 -46.49 -50.69 -11.99
CA ALA A 41 -45.70 -51.73 -12.64
C ALA A 41 -45.84 -53.09 -11.92
N ALA A 42 -45.80 -53.12 -10.59
CA ALA A 42 -45.99 -54.33 -9.80
C ALA A 42 -47.39 -54.93 -9.98
N VAL A 43 -48.43 -54.09 -10.01
CA VAL A 43 -49.81 -54.52 -10.25
C VAL A 43 -49.98 -55.09 -11.67
N ARG A 44 -49.37 -54.49 -12.70
CA ARG A 44 -49.39 -55.04 -14.06
C ARG A 44 -48.60 -56.33 -14.23
N ASP A 45 -47.47 -56.48 -13.54
CA ASP A 45 -46.65 -57.70 -13.58
C ASP A 45 -47.39 -58.91 -12.96
N VAL A 46 -48.11 -58.67 -11.86
CA VAL A 46 -49.00 -59.68 -11.25
C VAL A 46 -50.15 -60.02 -12.19
N ALA A 47 -50.80 -59.02 -12.80
CA ALA A 47 -51.88 -59.25 -13.76
C ALA A 47 -51.42 -59.99 -15.02
N GLY A 48 -50.27 -59.63 -15.58
CA GLY A 48 -49.66 -60.29 -16.74
C GLY A 48 -49.24 -61.72 -16.45
N THR A 49 -48.72 -61.99 -15.25
CA THR A 49 -48.36 -63.35 -14.79
C THR A 49 -49.57 -64.26 -14.63
N VAL A 50 -50.69 -63.73 -14.13
CA VAL A 50 -51.93 -64.49 -14.00
C VAL A 50 -52.59 -64.73 -15.36
N MET A 51 -52.46 -63.79 -16.30
CA MET A 51 -53.06 -63.91 -17.65
C MET A 51 -52.16 -64.59 -18.69
N GLY A 52 -50.89 -64.86 -18.37
CA GLY A 52 -49.92 -65.43 -19.31
C GLY A 52 -49.58 -64.50 -20.48
N ASP A 53 -49.65 -63.18 -20.25
CA ASP A 53 -49.41 -62.16 -21.27
C ASP A 53 -47.98 -61.62 -21.16
N GLU A 54 -47.11 -62.09 -22.06
CA GLU A 54 -45.68 -61.78 -22.06
C GLU A 54 -45.40 -60.31 -22.43
N GLU A 55 -46.29 -59.67 -23.21
CA GLU A 55 -46.15 -58.26 -23.58
C GLU A 55 -46.32 -57.36 -22.34
N LEU A 56 -47.24 -57.71 -21.43
CA LEU A 56 -47.46 -56.97 -20.19
C LEU A 56 -46.29 -57.09 -19.21
N ARG A 57 -45.63 -58.26 -19.18
CA ARG A 57 -44.41 -58.47 -18.37
C ARG A 57 -43.23 -57.67 -18.90
N GLN A 58 -43.06 -57.66 -20.22
CA GLN A 58 -42.00 -56.89 -20.87
C GLN A 58 -42.22 -55.38 -20.67
N ASP A 59 -43.44 -54.86 -20.80
CA ASP A 59 -43.77 -53.46 -20.49
C ASP A 59 -43.51 -53.12 -19.02
N ALA A 60 -43.91 -53.99 -18.08
CA ALA A 60 -43.65 -53.79 -16.66
C ALA A 60 -42.14 -53.75 -16.34
N GLN A 61 -41.33 -54.62 -16.99
CA GLN A 61 -39.88 -54.59 -16.85
C GLN A 61 -39.27 -53.30 -17.41
N MET A 62 -39.67 -52.87 -18.62
CA MET A 62 -39.19 -51.62 -19.21
C MET A 62 -39.52 -50.41 -18.34
N ARG A 63 -40.72 -50.36 -17.76
CA ARG A 63 -41.12 -49.27 -16.84
C ARG A 63 -40.34 -49.28 -15.53
N ARG A 64 -40.02 -50.46 -14.98
CA ARG A 64 -39.13 -50.58 -13.80
C ARG A 64 -37.76 -49.99 -14.10
N THR A 65 -37.12 -50.42 -15.19
CA THR A 65 -35.81 -49.87 -15.60
C THR A 65 -35.88 -48.37 -15.85
N ALA A 66 -36.92 -47.86 -16.49
CA ALA A 66 -37.09 -46.43 -16.69
C ALA A 66 -37.26 -45.65 -15.37
N ALA A 67 -37.94 -46.23 -14.38
CA ALA A 67 -38.07 -45.62 -13.05
C ALA A 67 -36.73 -45.60 -12.29
N ASP A 68 -35.96 -46.69 -12.36
CA ASP A 68 -34.64 -46.79 -11.73
C ASP A 68 -33.65 -45.81 -12.36
N GLU A 69 -33.64 -45.67 -13.69
CA GLU A 69 -32.82 -44.67 -14.39
C GLU A 69 -33.23 -43.22 -14.06
N ARG A 70 -34.53 -42.96 -13.88
CA ARG A 70 -35.01 -41.64 -13.44
C ARG A 70 -34.58 -41.31 -12.02
N GLU A 71 -34.64 -42.28 -11.11
CA GLU A 71 -34.14 -42.13 -9.73
C GLU A 71 -32.64 -41.83 -9.75
N ARG A 72 -31.86 -42.64 -10.47
CA ARG A 72 -30.42 -42.41 -10.63
C ARG A 72 -30.09 -41.05 -11.22
N ALA A 73 -30.83 -40.60 -12.24
CA ALA A 73 -30.66 -39.27 -12.82
C ALA A 73 -31.02 -38.15 -11.84
N ALA A 74 -32.02 -38.35 -10.97
CA ALA A 74 -32.37 -37.40 -9.93
C ALA A 74 -31.26 -37.31 -8.86
N ASP A 75 -30.72 -38.45 -8.43
CA ASP A 75 -29.62 -38.50 -7.46
C ASP A 75 -28.35 -37.83 -8.00
N LEU A 76 -28.00 -38.09 -9.26
CA LEU A 76 -26.85 -37.45 -9.92
C LEU A 76 -27.03 -35.93 -10.04
N ARG A 77 -28.25 -35.45 -10.34
CA ARG A 77 -28.54 -34.01 -10.36
C ARG A 77 -28.44 -33.40 -8.96
N ALA A 78 -28.98 -34.06 -7.95
CA ALA A 78 -28.89 -33.59 -6.57
C ALA A 78 -27.42 -33.50 -6.10
N ALA A 79 -26.62 -34.52 -6.40
CA ALA A 79 -25.18 -34.51 -6.11
C ALA A 79 -24.44 -33.40 -6.86
N ALA A 80 -24.74 -33.21 -8.15
CA ALA A 80 -24.14 -32.14 -8.94
C ALA A 80 -24.50 -30.75 -8.39
N GLU A 81 -25.77 -30.51 -8.06
CA GLU A 81 -26.22 -29.26 -7.44
C GLU A 81 -25.51 -29.01 -6.11
N GLN A 82 -25.34 -30.03 -5.28
CA GLN A 82 -24.61 -29.91 -4.03
C GLN A 82 -23.14 -29.53 -4.28
N THR A 83 -22.45 -30.23 -5.18
CA THR A 83 -21.06 -29.91 -5.54
C THR A 83 -20.93 -28.49 -6.11
N THR A 84 -21.89 -28.04 -6.92
CA THR A 84 -21.91 -26.66 -7.43
C THR A 84 -22.03 -25.65 -6.29
N ARG A 85 -22.96 -25.85 -5.34
CA ARG A 85 -23.11 -24.96 -4.18
C ARG A 85 -21.84 -24.88 -3.35
N GLU A 86 -21.23 -26.02 -3.04
CA GLU A 86 -19.96 -26.07 -2.30
C GLU A 86 -18.83 -25.38 -3.07
N ALA A 87 -18.77 -25.53 -4.39
CA ALA A 87 -17.77 -24.86 -5.22
C ALA A 87 -17.98 -23.34 -5.24
N ASP A 88 -19.23 -22.87 -5.33
CA ASP A 88 -19.59 -21.46 -5.33
C ASP A 88 -19.25 -20.81 -3.97
N GLU A 89 -19.58 -21.47 -2.86
CA GLU A 89 -19.23 -21.00 -1.50
C GLU A 89 -17.71 -20.89 -1.32
N ASN A 90 -16.96 -21.90 -1.77
CA ASN A 90 -15.49 -21.88 -1.72
C ASN A 90 -14.89 -20.77 -2.61
N LEU A 91 -15.47 -20.52 -3.77
CA LEU A 91 -15.03 -19.46 -4.68
C LEU A 91 -15.30 -18.08 -4.07
N GLU A 92 -16.46 -17.89 -3.46
CA GLU A 92 -16.82 -16.65 -2.77
C GLU A 92 -15.85 -16.38 -1.61
N GLN A 93 -15.60 -17.38 -0.76
CA GLN A 93 -14.68 -17.25 0.37
C GLN A 93 -13.26 -16.87 -0.10
N ARG A 94 -12.74 -17.56 -1.12
CA ARG A 94 -11.41 -17.25 -1.70
C ARG A 94 -11.36 -15.85 -2.28
N SER A 95 -12.46 -15.38 -2.88
CA SER A 95 -12.54 -14.03 -3.44
C SER A 95 -12.51 -12.97 -2.34
N GLN A 96 -13.27 -13.20 -1.24
CA GLN A 96 -13.26 -12.32 -0.07
C GLN A 96 -11.86 -12.27 0.59
N ASP A 97 -11.20 -13.41 0.76
CA ASP A 97 -9.84 -13.48 1.31
C ASP A 97 -8.83 -12.74 0.42
N ALA A 98 -8.92 -12.93 -0.90
CA ALA A 98 -8.06 -12.25 -1.85
C ALA A 98 -8.27 -10.73 -1.85
N GLU A 99 -9.52 -10.27 -1.70
CA GLU A 99 -9.83 -8.84 -1.55
C GLU A 99 -9.29 -8.27 -0.24
N ALA A 100 -9.46 -8.99 0.87
CA ALA A 100 -8.92 -8.57 2.17
C ALA A 100 -7.40 -8.41 2.10
N LEU A 101 -6.69 -9.41 1.56
CA LEU A 101 -5.24 -9.36 1.36
C LEU A 101 -4.81 -8.17 0.48
N ARG A 102 -5.58 -7.87 -0.59
CA ARG A 102 -5.30 -6.71 -1.45
C ARG A 102 -5.49 -5.38 -0.71
N ARG A 103 -6.54 -5.25 0.10
CA ARG A 103 -6.81 -4.05 0.89
C ARG A 103 -5.71 -3.83 1.92
N ASP A 104 -5.33 -4.87 2.66
CA ASP A 104 -4.26 -4.81 3.66
C ASP A 104 -2.92 -4.44 3.02
N ALA A 105 -2.57 -5.08 1.89
CA ALA A 105 -1.36 -4.77 1.15
C ALA A 105 -1.34 -3.31 0.65
N ALA A 106 -2.47 -2.80 0.17
CA ALA A 106 -2.61 -1.41 -0.29
C ALA A 106 -2.49 -0.41 0.88
N GLU A 107 -3.09 -0.71 2.04
CA GLU A 107 -2.98 0.10 3.23
C GLU A 107 -1.54 0.18 3.74
N GLU A 108 -0.87 -0.97 3.83
CA GLU A 108 0.54 -1.04 4.24
C GLU A 108 1.46 -0.32 3.25
N ALA A 109 1.22 -0.46 1.94
CA ALA A 109 1.96 0.30 0.94
C ALA A 109 1.75 1.81 1.10
N SER A 110 0.52 2.26 1.37
CA SER A 110 0.20 3.67 1.62
C SER A 110 0.89 4.21 2.87
N LYS A 111 0.84 3.47 3.99
CA LYS A 111 1.55 3.82 5.24
C LYS A 111 3.05 3.94 5.02
N ARG A 112 3.66 2.98 4.30
CA ARG A 112 5.10 3.01 3.97
C ARG A 112 5.46 4.24 3.14
N LYS A 113 4.63 4.58 2.13
CA LYS A 113 4.82 5.76 1.30
C LYS A 113 4.73 7.05 2.12
N ALA A 114 3.69 7.21 2.93
CA ALA A 114 3.52 8.38 3.81
C ALA A 114 4.70 8.53 4.79
N ALA A 115 5.16 7.42 5.39
CA ALA A 115 6.33 7.44 6.26
C ALA A 115 7.62 7.83 5.51
N ALA A 116 7.81 7.36 4.28
CA ALA A 116 8.95 7.74 3.45
C ALA A 116 8.93 9.22 3.07
N GLU A 117 7.77 9.75 2.70
CA GLU A 117 7.57 11.18 2.40
C GLU A 117 7.84 12.06 3.63
N LYS A 118 7.31 11.68 4.80
CA LYS A 118 7.59 12.38 6.06
C LYS A 118 9.09 12.40 6.38
N ARG A 119 9.79 11.26 6.25
CA ARG A 119 11.24 11.17 6.45
C ARG A 119 12.00 12.06 5.45
N ARG A 120 11.60 12.08 4.19
CA ARG A 120 12.20 12.94 3.16
C ARG A 120 12.04 14.42 3.51
N ALA A 121 10.82 14.84 3.89
CA ALA A 121 10.53 16.21 4.27
C ALA A 121 11.35 16.65 5.50
N THR A 122 11.45 15.81 6.54
CA THR A 122 12.28 16.10 7.71
C THR A 122 13.76 16.23 7.34
N ARG A 123 14.31 15.32 6.52
CA ARG A 123 15.71 15.41 6.07
C ARG A 123 15.98 16.67 5.26
N GLN A 124 15.07 17.05 4.37
CA GLN A 124 15.20 18.28 3.59
C GLN A 124 15.21 19.53 4.49
N ARG A 125 14.31 19.60 5.48
CA ARG A 125 14.29 20.71 6.45
C ARG A 125 15.60 20.78 7.25
N GLN A 126 16.04 19.64 7.79
CA GLN A 126 17.30 19.57 8.54
C GLN A 126 18.52 19.97 7.69
N ALA A 127 18.55 19.55 6.43
CA ALA A 127 19.62 19.94 5.50
C ALA A 127 19.60 21.45 5.21
N ALA A 128 18.42 22.03 4.98
CA ALA A 128 18.25 23.46 4.77
C ALA A 128 18.67 24.28 6.01
N GLU A 129 18.22 23.87 7.19
CA GLU A 129 18.62 24.50 8.46
C GLU A 129 20.13 24.40 8.70
N ALA A 130 20.74 23.23 8.43
CA ALA A 130 22.18 23.05 8.57
C ALA A 130 22.97 23.92 7.58
N GLN A 131 22.49 24.05 6.34
CA GLN A 131 23.10 24.94 5.34
C GLN A 131 22.99 26.41 5.76
N GLN A 132 21.83 26.83 6.25
CA GLN A 132 21.61 28.20 6.72
C GLN A 132 22.54 28.53 7.90
N ARG A 133 22.63 27.64 8.90
CA ARG A 133 23.56 27.80 10.03
C ARG A 133 25.02 27.88 9.59
N ARG A 134 25.42 27.06 8.60
CA ARG A 134 26.79 27.12 8.06
C ARG A 134 27.07 28.45 7.36
N LYS A 135 26.10 28.97 6.61
CA LYS A 135 26.22 30.28 5.98
C LYS A 135 26.36 31.39 7.02
N GLU A 136 25.47 31.44 8.00
CA GLU A 136 25.52 32.42 9.09
C GLU A 136 26.85 32.35 9.87
N ALA A 137 27.31 31.14 10.20
CA ALA A 137 28.59 30.96 10.87
C ALA A 137 29.79 31.41 10.01
N SER A 138 29.74 31.17 8.70
CA SER A 138 30.75 31.64 7.75
C SER A 138 30.76 33.16 7.67
N ASP A 139 29.60 33.79 7.54
CA ASP A 139 29.45 35.24 7.46
C ASP A 139 29.97 35.91 8.75
N GLN A 140 29.66 35.35 9.91
CA GLN A 140 30.19 35.81 11.20
C GLN A 140 31.71 35.63 11.30
N ALA A 141 32.26 34.53 10.80
CA ALA A 141 33.71 34.30 10.81
C ALA A 141 34.44 35.30 9.90
N VAL A 142 33.87 35.61 8.74
CA VAL A 142 34.40 36.65 7.83
C VAL A 142 34.37 38.01 8.51
N ALA A 143 33.22 38.42 9.08
CA ALA A 143 33.10 39.72 9.76
C ALA A 143 34.12 39.88 10.90
N ARG A 144 34.31 38.86 11.74
CA ARG A 144 35.32 38.88 12.81
C ARG A 144 36.75 38.96 12.27
N SER A 145 37.01 38.32 11.14
CA SER A 145 38.33 38.39 10.50
C SER A 145 38.59 39.78 9.94
N GLU A 146 37.60 40.42 9.32
CA GLU A 146 37.70 41.79 8.80
C GLU A 146 37.95 42.79 9.93
N GLU A 147 37.17 42.72 11.01
CA GLU A 147 37.36 43.54 12.22
C GLU A 147 38.78 43.36 12.80
N ALA A 148 39.26 42.13 12.93
CA ALA A 148 40.60 41.86 13.43
C ALA A 148 41.72 42.36 12.49
N ILE A 149 41.49 42.41 11.18
CA ILE A 149 42.42 42.98 10.20
C ILE A 149 42.44 44.50 10.33
N GLU A 150 41.26 45.13 10.43
CA GLU A 150 41.13 46.57 10.58
C GLU A 150 41.79 47.05 11.88
N ASP A 151 41.53 46.39 13.01
CA ASP A 151 42.15 46.68 14.30
C ASP A 151 43.68 46.64 14.23
N ARG A 152 44.25 45.62 13.57
CA ARG A 152 45.70 45.52 13.39
C ARG A 152 46.23 46.64 12.52
N ALA A 153 45.55 46.97 11.42
CA ALA A 153 45.95 48.05 10.53
C ALA A 153 45.93 49.41 11.26
N GLN A 154 44.91 49.66 12.08
CA GLN A 154 44.83 50.88 12.90
C GLN A 154 45.98 50.95 13.91
N ARG A 155 46.28 49.86 14.63
CA ARG A 155 47.40 49.81 15.58
C ARG A 155 48.75 50.06 14.89
N GLN A 156 49.00 49.40 13.77
CA GLN A 156 50.23 49.61 12.99
C GLN A 156 50.36 51.06 12.51
N ARG A 157 49.25 51.68 12.09
CA ARG A 157 49.24 53.09 11.69
C ARG A 157 49.54 54.03 12.88
N LEU A 158 48.98 53.75 14.05
CA LEU A 158 49.28 54.51 15.27
C LEU A 158 50.75 54.36 15.66
N GLU A 159 51.29 53.14 15.66
CA GLU A 159 52.70 52.88 15.95
C GLU A 159 53.64 53.60 14.96
N GLN A 160 53.29 53.63 13.67
CA GLN A 160 54.03 54.38 12.66
C GLN A 160 54.01 55.88 12.94
N LEU A 161 52.84 56.46 13.22
CA LEU A 161 52.69 57.88 13.51
C LEU A 161 53.45 58.28 14.78
N ASP A 162 53.42 57.45 15.83
CA ASP A 162 54.20 57.67 17.05
C ASP A 162 55.71 57.61 16.77
N GLY A 163 56.15 56.69 15.91
CA GLY A 163 57.53 56.61 15.44
C GLY A 163 57.97 57.86 14.68
N GLU A 164 57.14 58.33 13.73
CA GLU A 164 57.39 59.55 12.96
C GLU A 164 57.43 60.80 13.87
N ALA A 165 56.51 60.89 14.84
CA ALA A 165 56.47 61.98 15.81
C ALA A 165 57.76 62.05 16.64
N LYS A 166 58.24 60.92 17.16
CA LYS A 166 59.52 60.85 17.91
C LYS A 166 60.71 61.27 17.04
N VAL A 167 60.76 60.84 15.78
CA VAL A 167 61.83 61.24 14.85
C VAL A 167 61.78 62.75 14.58
N LEU A 168 60.60 63.33 14.41
CA LEU A 168 60.44 64.78 14.22
C LEU A 168 60.85 65.57 15.47
N GLU A 169 60.48 65.10 16.65
CA GLU A 169 60.87 65.69 17.94
C GLU A 169 62.40 65.67 18.11
N SER A 170 63.05 64.52 17.92
CA SER A 170 64.52 64.42 17.98
C SER A 170 65.22 65.32 16.95
N LYS A 171 64.64 65.48 15.74
CA LYS A 171 65.16 66.42 14.74
C LYS A 171 65.02 67.88 15.18
N ALA A 172 63.89 68.24 15.78
CA ALA A 172 63.67 69.60 16.30
C ALA A 172 64.63 69.93 17.44
N GLU A 173 64.85 68.99 18.37
CA GLU A 173 65.86 69.12 19.43
C GLU A 173 67.27 69.29 18.85
N ALA A 174 67.65 68.46 17.87
CA ALA A 174 68.95 68.54 17.22
C ALA A 174 69.17 69.87 16.48
N LEU A 175 68.16 70.38 15.79
CA LEU A 175 68.20 71.69 15.13
C LEU A 175 68.33 72.82 16.15
N THR A 176 67.55 72.77 17.24
CA THR A 176 67.63 73.76 18.33
C THR A 176 69.03 73.78 18.95
N ALA A 177 69.60 72.61 19.25
CA ALA A 177 70.95 72.49 19.79
C ALA A 177 72.02 73.00 18.80
N ALA A 178 71.86 72.75 17.49
CA ALA A 178 72.77 73.24 16.46
C ALA A 178 72.74 74.77 16.36
N ASP A 179 71.55 75.38 16.39
CA ASP A 179 71.37 76.83 16.38
C ASP A 179 71.97 77.49 17.62
N GLU A 180 71.79 76.88 18.79
CA GLU A 180 72.36 77.37 20.04
C GLU A 180 73.90 77.27 20.04
N ALA A 181 74.45 76.16 19.55
CA ALA A 181 75.89 76.00 19.35
C ALA A 181 76.46 77.03 18.36
N GLN A 182 75.73 77.36 17.29
CA GLN A 182 76.13 78.41 16.35
C GLN A 182 76.12 79.80 17.02
N ARG A 183 75.05 80.13 17.76
CA ARG A 183 74.92 81.40 18.49
C ARG A 183 76.05 81.59 19.51
N LEU A 184 76.40 80.55 20.25
CA LEU A 184 77.53 80.56 21.21
C LEU A 184 78.87 80.74 20.50
N ARG A 185 79.10 80.08 19.35
CA ARG A 185 80.30 80.28 18.53
C ARG A 185 80.41 81.71 18.02
N ASP A 186 79.33 82.29 17.52
CA ASP A 186 79.31 83.66 17.03
C ASP A 186 79.58 84.67 18.17
N ALA A 187 78.98 84.47 19.35
CA ALA A 187 79.23 85.29 20.54
C ALA A 187 80.70 85.21 21.01
N ALA A 188 81.27 84.00 21.07
CA ALA A 188 82.69 83.81 21.39
C ALA A 188 83.61 84.46 20.34
N GLY A 189 83.23 84.38 19.06
CA GLY A 189 83.92 85.06 17.96
C GLY A 189 83.93 86.58 18.13
N LYS A 190 82.78 87.19 18.48
CA LYS A 190 82.67 88.63 18.76
C LYS A 190 83.53 89.07 19.93
N MET A 191 83.44 88.39 21.08
CA MET A 191 84.30 88.72 22.24
C MET A 191 85.80 88.60 21.92
N LYS A 192 86.19 87.60 21.11
CA LYS A 192 87.58 87.44 20.68
C LYS A 192 88.03 88.57 19.75
N ALA A 193 87.13 89.12 18.94
CA ALA A 193 87.40 90.27 18.07
C ALA A 193 87.52 91.56 18.88
N GLU A 194 86.59 91.84 19.80
CA GLU A 194 86.62 92.99 20.72
C GLU A 194 87.93 93.03 21.53
N ARG A 195 88.35 91.88 22.08
CA ARG A 195 89.64 91.77 22.79
C ARG A 195 90.86 92.09 21.92
N LYS A 196 90.79 91.87 20.61
CA LYS A 196 91.90 92.18 19.68
C LYS A 196 91.97 93.65 19.28
N THR A 197 90.89 94.41 19.45
CA THR A 197 90.84 95.84 19.12
C THR A 197 91.16 96.75 20.31
N ASP A 198 90.99 96.27 21.55
CA ASP A 198 91.28 97.00 22.79
C ASP A 198 92.70 96.78 23.37
N GLY A 199 93.53 95.98 22.69
CA GLY A 199 94.93 95.72 23.05
C GLY A 199 95.87 96.09 21.92
#